data_AF-A0AA92RDE0-F1
#
_entry.id   AF-A0AA92RDE0-F1
#
_cell.length_a   1.000
_cell.length_b   1.000
_cell.length_c   1.000
_cell.angle_alpha   90.00
_cell.angle_beta   90.00
_cell.angle_gamma   90.00
#
_symmetry.space_group_name_H-M   'P 1'
#
loop_
_entity.id
_entity.type
_entity.pdbx_description
1 polymer ?
#
loop_
_entity_poly.entity_id
_entity_poly.type
_entity_poly.pdbx_seq_one_letter_code
_entity_poly.pdbx_strand_id
1 'polypeptide(L)'
;MARLPRLTLAGMPHHVIQRGNNRQPIFVDRADHEKLLALMADNAVRFRVAVHAYVLMDNHFHLLATPDSATGLPQFMQSVGRSYVRYFNDRHGRSGTLWEGRYRSTLIQTERYLLTCMAYIDLNPVRAGMVADARDFPWSSHGHYAGLRHDKLLTPHPLYWELGNTPFAREAAYVELVRAGVRMADQDALTEATLRGWAAGDDDFLGTLQKSTERRVVKAKAGRPPSGTVS
;
A
#
# COMPACT_ATOMS: atom_id res chain seq x y z
N MET A 1 2.93 -17.64 -20.06
CA MET A 1 2.47 -16.31 -20.54
C MET A 1 3.30 -15.24 -19.84
N ALA A 2 3.90 -14.29 -20.58
CA ALA A 2 4.68 -13.21 -19.98
C ALA A 2 3.80 -12.38 -19.05
N ARG A 3 4.21 -12.22 -17.80
CA ARG A 3 3.45 -11.47 -16.79
C ARG A 3 3.60 -9.99 -17.08
N LEU A 4 2.48 -9.26 -17.13
CA LEU A 4 2.48 -7.82 -17.41
C LEU A 4 3.46 -7.06 -16.48
N PRO A 5 4.18 -6.05 -17.02
CA PRO A 5 4.95 -5.09 -16.22
C PRO A 5 4.06 -4.43 -15.16
N ARG A 6 4.64 -3.93 -14.06
CA ARG A 6 3.86 -3.15 -13.09
C ARG A 6 3.57 -1.78 -13.69
N LEU A 7 2.39 -1.25 -13.39
CA LEU A 7 2.07 0.14 -13.69
C LEU A 7 2.62 0.95 -12.52
N THR A 8 3.71 1.68 -12.78
CA THR A 8 4.29 2.62 -11.84
C THR A 8 4.42 3.96 -12.53
N LEU A 9 3.80 4.99 -11.97
CA LEU A 9 3.87 6.36 -12.49
C LEU A 9 4.46 7.30 -11.46
N ALA A 10 5.34 8.18 -11.94
CA ALA A 10 5.91 9.23 -11.11
C ALA A 10 4.80 10.19 -10.63
N GLY A 11 4.91 10.67 -9.39
CA GLY A 11 4.02 11.68 -8.83
C GLY A 11 2.61 11.20 -8.48
N MET A 12 2.29 9.92 -8.68
CA MET A 12 0.98 9.36 -8.33
C MET A 12 1.06 8.37 -7.16
N PRO A 13 0.08 8.36 -6.25
CA PRO A 13 0.05 7.45 -5.12
C PRO A 13 -0.26 6.02 -5.54
N HIS A 14 0.49 5.09 -4.94
CA HIS A 14 0.33 3.66 -5.12
C HIS A 14 -0.02 2.98 -3.80
N HIS A 15 -1.11 2.20 -3.80
CA HIS A 15 -1.37 1.25 -2.72
C HIS A 15 -0.64 -0.05 -3.02
N VAL A 16 0.20 -0.48 -2.09
CA VAL A 16 1.13 -1.61 -2.23
C VAL A 16 0.82 -2.66 -1.18
N ILE A 17 0.92 -3.93 -1.56
CA ILE A 17 0.85 -5.08 -0.64
C ILE A 17 2.03 -6.01 -0.91
N GLN A 18 2.75 -6.37 0.15
CA GLN A 18 3.75 -7.43 0.13
C GLN A 18 3.39 -8.47 1.20
N ARG A 19 3.33 -9.74 0.79
CA ARG A 19 2.87 -10.86 1.62
C ARG A 19 3.95 -11.92 1.78
N GLY A 20 3.99 -12.53 2.96
CA GLY A 20 4.83 -13.67 3.29
C GLY A 20 4.43 -14.92 2.51
N ASN A 21 5.43 -15.72 2.13
CA ASN A 21 5.24 -16.99 1.44
C ASN A 21 4.32 -17.90 2.26
N ASN A 22 3.35 -18.56 1.61
CA ASN A 22 2.35 -19.38 2.27
C ASN A 22 1.62 -18.67 3.43
N ARG A 23 1.46 -17.33 3.35
CA ARG A 23 0.88 -16.50 4.42
C ARG A 23 1.56 -16.66 5.78
N GLN A 24 2.81 -17.12 5.79
CA GLN A 24 3.60 -17.27 7.01
C GLN A 24 3.86 -15.90 7.66
N PRO A 25 4.08 -15.85 8.98
CA PRO A 25 4.52 -14.65 9.66
C PRO A 25 5.81 -14.10 9.03
N ILE A 26 5.84 -12.78 8.85
CA ILE A 26 6.99 -12.00 8.38
C ILE A 26 7.59 -11.15 9.49
N PHE A 27 6.99 -11.17 10.67
CA PHE A 27 7.49 -10.61 11.92
C PHE A 27 7.27 -11.62 13.03
N VAL A 28 8.32 -11.92 13.80
CA VAL A 28 8.25 -12.78 14.99
C VAL A 28 8.18 -11.93 16.25
N ASP A 29 8.90 -10.81 16.27
CA ASP A 29 8.99 -9.93 17.42
C ASP A 29 9.04 -8.45 17.02
N ARG A 30 9.21 -7.58 18.01
CA ARG A 30 9.35 -6.13 17.83
C ARG A 30 10.57 -5.74 16.98
N ALA A 31 11.69 -6.45 17.10
CA ALA A 31 12.92 -6.11 16.38
C ALA A 31 12.75 -6.31 14.87
N ASP A 32 11.95 -7.29 14.46
CA ASP A 32 11.59 -7.51 13.06
C ASP A 32 10.82 -6.32 12.47
N HIS A 33 9.84 -5.79 13.20
CA HIS A 33 9.07 -4.62 12.77
C HIS A 33 9.97 -3.39 12.66
N GLU A 34 10.76 -3.11 13.69
CA GLU A 34 11.68 -1.96 13.73
C GLU A 34 12.71 -2.04 12.60
N LYS A 35 13.24 -3.24 12.32
CA LYS A 35 14.19 -3.42 11.23
C LYS A 35 13.56 -3.16 9.87
N LEU A 36 12.34 -3.61 9.63
CA LEU A 36 11.65 -3.34 8.37
C LEU A 36 11.38 -1.84 8.20
N LEU A 37 10.89 -1.15 9.23
CA LEU A 37 10.65 0.29 9.19
C LEU A 37 11.94 1.08 8.94
N ALA A 38 13.05 0.71 9.58
CA ALA A 38 14.35 1.33 9.33
C ALA A 38 14.80 1.15 7.87
N LEU A 39 14.68 -0.08 7.33
CA LEU A 39 14.98 -0.34 5.92
C LEU A 39 14.08 0.47 4.99
N MET A 40 12.81 0.62 5.31
CA MET A 40 11.89 1.47 4.53
C MET A 40 12.34 2.93 4.59
N ALA A 41 12.67 3.47 5.75
CA ALA A 41 13.08 4.88 5.88
C ALA A 41 14.34 5.17 5.04
N ASP A 42 15.37 4.33 5.14
CA ASP A 42 16.61 4.49 4.39
C ASP A 42 16.38 4.42 2.87
N ASN A 43 15.59 3.43 2.43
CA ASN A 43 15.35 3.23 1.01
C ASN A 43 14.35 4.23 0.42
N ALA A 44 13.41 4.77 1.22
CA ALA A 44 12.48 5.81 0.80
C ALA A 44 13.25 7.07 0.37
N VAL A 45 14.24 7.49 1.17
CA VAL A 45 15.15 8.59 0.82
C VAL A 45 15.97 8.22 -0.42
N ARG A 46 16.63 7.05 -0.41
CA ARG A 46 17.51 6.62 -1.50
C ARG A 46 16.84 6.59 -2.88
N PHE A 47 15.59 6.13 -2.94
CA PHE A 47 14.86 5.97 -4.20
C PHE A 47 13.79 7.04 -4.43
N ARG A 48 13.77 8.07 -3.59
CA ARG A 48 12.84 9.21 -3.68
C ARG A 48 11.38 8.74 -3.75
N VAL A 49 10.97 8.04 -2.70
CA VAL A 49 9.60 7.54 -2.55
C VAL A 49 9.02 8.14 -1.27
N ALA A 50 8.01 9.00 -1.42
CA ALA A 50 7.25 9.51 -0.30
C ALA A 50 6.30 8.42 0.21
N VAL A 51 6.46 7.98 1.46
CA VAL A 51 5.55 7.01 2.09
C VAL A 51 4.50 7.78 2.89
N HIS A 52 3.24 7.66 2.50
CA HIS A 52 2.12 8.39 3.10
C HIS A 52 1.42 7.58 4.19
N ALA A 53 1.34 6.26 4.08
CA ALA A 53 0.73 5.43 5.12
C ALA A 53 1.32 4.02 5.08
N TYR A 54 1.26 3.31 6.21
CA TYR A 54 1.64 1.92 6.28
C TYR A 54 0.87 1.16 7.36
N VAL A 55 0.83 -0.16 7.22
CA VAL A 55 0.52 -1.06 8.32
C VAL A 55 1.32 -2.35 8.16
N LEU A 56 1.95 -2.81 9.24
CA LEU A 56 2.70 -4.05 9.31
C LEU A 56 1.84 -5.10 10.03
N MET A 57 1.23 -5.99 9.26
CA MET A 57 0.45 -7.12 9.76
C MET A 57 1.35 -8.36 9.90
N ASP A 58 0.93 -9.35 10.68
CA ASP A 58 1.75 -10.53 10.98
C ASP A 58 2.37 -11.20 9.74
N ASN A 59 1.62 -11.33 8.64
CA ASN A 59 2.06 -12.02 7.42
C ASN A 59 2.10 -11.15 6.16
N HIS A 60 1.85 -9.85 6.26
CA HIS A 60 1.91 -8.93 5.13
C HIS A 60 2.01 -7.49 5.61
N PHE A 61 2.37 -6.57 4.72
CA PHE A 61 2.25 -5.16 4.99
C PHE A 61 1.57 -4.43 3.84
N HIS A 62 0.92 -3.32 4.16
CA HIS A 62 0.44 -2.37 3.18
C HIS A 62 1.26 -1.08 3.23
N LEU A 63 1.45 -0.44 2.08
CA LEU A 63 1.97 0.92 1.97
C LEU A 63 1.07 1.76 1.08
N LEU A 64 0.95 3.05 1.36
CA LEU A 64 0.54 4.05 0.40
C LEU A 64 1.75 4.93 0.11
N ALA A 65 2.22 4.95 -1.14
CA ALA A 65 3.48 5.63 -1.47
C ALA A 65 3.45 6.29 -2.85
N THR A 66 4.08 7.46 -2.97
CA THR A 66 4.23 8.21 -4.22
C THR A 66 5.71 8.26 -4.60
N PRO A 67 6.11 7.62 -5.71
CA PRO A 67 7.48 7.71 -6.19
C PRO A 67 7.69 8.96 -7.06
N ASP A 68 8.87 9.57 -6.96
CA ASP A 68 9.26 10.68 -7.84
C ASP A 68 9.58 10.23 -9.28
N SER A 69 9.76 8.93 -9.51
CA SER A 69 10.10 8.35 -10.81
C SER A 69 9.40 7.02 -11.05
N ALA A 70 9.27 6.62 -12.33
CA ALA A 70 8.66 5.34 -12.70
C ALA A 70 9.42 4.11 -12.17
N THR A 71 10.71 4.24 -11.81
CA THR A 71 11.54 3.15 -11.28
C THR A 71 11.68 3.19 -9.75
N GLY A 72 11.40 4.33 -9.11
CA GLY A 72 11.63 4.56 -7.69
C GLY A 72 10.95 3.53 -6.80
N LEU A 73 9.63 3.35 -6.95
CA LEU A 73 8.87 2.36 -6.15
C LEU A 73 9.33 0.90 -6.40
N PRO A 74 9.54 0.44 -7.65
CA PRO A 74 10.17 -0.86 -7.92
C PRO A 74 11.52 -1.08 -7.23
N GLN A 75 12.42 -0.10 -7.31
CA GLN A 75 13.76 -0.18 -6.72
C GLN A 75 13.70 -0.17 -5.19
N PHE A 76 12.86 0.70 -4.61
CA PHE A 76 12.54 0.75 -3.18
C PHE A 76 12.10 -0.61 -2.65
N MET A 77 11.05 -1.18 -3.24
CA MET A 77 10.50 -2.47 -2.79
C MET A 77 11.49 -3.62 -2.96
N GLN A 78 12.29 -3.61 -4.03
CA GLN A 78 13.32 -4.63 -4.26
C GLN A 78 14.42 -4.55 -3.20
N SER A 79 14.89 -3.35 -2.89
CA SER A 79 15.97 -3.13 -1.92
C SER A 79 15.55 -3.48 -0.50
N VAL A 80 14.37 -3.02 -0.07
CA VAL A 80 13.76 -3.38 1.23
C VAL A 80 13.56 -4.88 1.31
N GLY A 81 12.91 -5.47 0.29
CA GLY A 81 12.58 -6.89 0.28
C GLY A 81 13.81 -7.79 0.36
N ARG A 82 14.90 -7.47 -0.37
CA ARG A 82 16.16 -8.25 -0.33
C ARG A 82 16.87 -8.12 1.01
N SER A 83 16.98 -6.90 1.53
CA SER A 83 17.70 -6.63 2.79
C SER A 83 16.99 -7.26 3.98
N TYR A 84 15.64 -7.19 3.99
CA TYR A 84 14.85 -7.75 5.07
C TYR A 84 14.84 -9.28 5.06
N VAL A 85 14.72 -9.93 3.90
CA VAL A 85 14.80 -11.40 3.80
C VAL A 85 16.12 -11.91 4.37
N ARG A 86 17.24 -11.26 4.02
CA ARG A 86 18.55 -11.63 4.55
C ARG A 86 18.57 -11.52 6.07
N TYR A 87 18.21 -10.35 6.60
CA TYR A 87 18.14 -10.12 8.04
C TYR A 87 17.26 -11.16 8.76
N PHE A 88 16.05 -11.41 8.26
CA PHE A 88 15.08 -12.31 8.87
C PHE A 88 15.60 -13.77 8.86
N ASN A 89 16.20 -14.19 7.74
CA ASN A 89 16.79 -15.51 7.64
C ASN A 89 17.98 -15.70 8.58
N ASP A 90 18.88 -14.72 8.64
CA ASP A 90 20.05 -14.75 9.52
C ASP A 90 19.63 -14.77 11.00
N ARG A 91 18.65 -13.93 11.40
CA ARG A 91 18.16 -13.82 12.79
C ARG A 91 17.43 -15.08 13.25
N HIS A 92 16.62 -15.68 12.39
CA HIS A 92 15.73 -16.79 12.76
C HIS A 92 16.24 -18.17 12.31
N GLY A 93 17.48 -18.27 11.82
CA GLY A 93 18.06 -19.53 11.36
C GLY A 93 17.32 -20.15 10.17
N ARG A 94 16.73 -19.31 9.31
CA ARG A 94 15.94 -19.74 8.15
C ARG A 94 16.73 -19.62 6.86
N SER A 95 16.25 -20.27 5.81
CA SER A 95 16.75 -20.12 4.45
C SER A 95 15.60 -20.02 3.45
N GLY A 96 15.91 -19.65 2.20
CA GLY A 96 14.91 -19.52 1.13
C GLY A 96 14.17 -18.18 1.12
N THR A 97 13.02 -18.15 0.46
CA THR A 97 12.23 -16.93 0.25
C THR A 97 11.31 -16.64 1.44
N LEU A 98 11.27 -15.37 1.89
CA LEU A 98 10.28 -14.92 2.85
C LEU A 98 8.95 -14.56 2.18
N TRP A 99 9.01 -14.07 0.94
CA TRP A 99 7.89 -13.48 0.21
C TRP A 99 7.19 -14.48 -0.71
N GLU A 100 5.86 -14.38 -0.84
CA GLU A 100 5.05 -15.16 -1.80
C GLU A 100 5.36 -14.79 -3.28
N GLY A 101 6.15 -13.73 -3.46
CA GLY A 101 6.66 -13.28 -4.74
C GLY A 101 6.72 -11.77 -4.78
N ARG A 102 6.57 -11.25 -6.00
CA ARG A 102 6.50 -9.81 -6.29
C ARG A 102 5.39 -9.12 -5.51
N TYR A 103 5.69 -7.96 -4.91
CA TYR A 103 4.66 -7.06 -4.37
C TYR A 103 3.57 -6.76 -5.40
N ARG A 104 2.37 -6.55 -4.89
CA ARG A 104 1.19 -6.08 -5.62
C ARG A 104 1.09 -4.57 -5.45
N SER A 105 0.64 -3.87 -6.49
CA SER A 105 0.44 -2.43 -6.45
C SER A 105 -0.69 -1.99 -7.37
N THR A 106 -1.45 -0.99 -6.93
CA THR A 106 -2.44 -0.26 -7.73
C THR A 106 -2.15 1.23 -7.67
N LEU A 107 -2.40 1.93 -8.77
CA LEU A 107 -2.52 3.39 -8.78
C LEU A 107 -3.91 3.77 -8.28
N ILE A 108 -3.98 4.77 -7.41
CA ILE A 108 -5.26 5.31 -6.95
C ILE A 108 -5.45 6.74 -7.47
N GLN A 109 -6.68 7.10 -7.79
CA GLN A 109 -7.08 8.49 -8.03
C GLN A 109 -6.92 9.28 -6.72
N THR A 110 -5.99 10.21 -6.70
CA THR A 110 -5.49 10.87 -5.48
C THR A 110 -6.60 11.52 -4.68
N GLU A 111 -7.37 12.41 -5.30
CA GLU A 111 -8.39 13.25 -4.65
C GLU A 111 -9.54 12.41 -4.08
N ARG A 112 -9.82 11.26 -4.72
CA ARG A 112 -10.91 10.37 -4.32
C ARG A 112 -10.48 9.36 -3.26
N TYR A 113 -9.30 8.77 -3.42
CA TYR A 113 -8.93 7.57 -2.69
C TYR A 113 -7.76 7.74 -1.74
N LEU A 114 -7.00 8.85 -1.74
CA LEU A 114 -5.82 8.94 -0.89
C LEU A 114 -6.18 8.82 0.60
N LEU A 115 -7.00 9.73 1.14
CA LEU A 115 -7.39 9.70 2.56
C LEU A 115 -8.18 8.42 2.89
N THR A 116 -9.07 7.99 1.99
CA THR A 116 -9.82 6.74 2.10
C THR A 116 -8.89 5.52 2.19
N CYS A 117 -7.81 5.49 1.41
CA CYS A 117 -6.82 4.42 1.40
C CYS A 117 -5.95 4.46 2.67
N MET A 118 -5.61 5.65 3.17
CA MET A 118 -4.92 5.79 4.46
C MET A 118 -5.78 5.20 5.59
N ALA A 119 -7.06 5.57 5.69
CA ALA A 119 -7.97 4.98 6.68
C ALA A 119 -8.16 3.48 6.47
N TYR A 120 -8.28 3.02 5.22
CA TYR A 120 -8.32 1.60 4.91
C TYR A 120 -7.08 0.87 5.43
N ILE A 121 -5.88 1.42 5.27
CA ILE A 121 -4.63 0.84 5.77
C ILE A 121 -4.63 0.79 7.30
N ASP A 122 -4.94 1.90 7.96
CA ASP A 122 -4.89 1.99 9.43
C ASP A 122 -5.96 1.14 10.13
N LEU A 123 -7.12 0.92 9.49
CA LEU A 123 -8.18 0.05 10.00
C LEU A 123 -7.93 -1.44 9.71
N ASN A 124 -6.84 -1.82 9.05
CA ASN A 124 -6.54 -3.24 8.77
C ASN A 124 -6.47 -4.11 10.04
N PRO A 125 -5.75 -3.73 11.12
CA PRO A 125 -5.71 -4.50 12.36
C PRO A 125 -7.08 -4.61 13.06
N VAL A 126 -7.92 -3.57 12.95
CA VAL A 126 -9.30 -3.60 13.46
C VAL A 126 -10.14 -4.59 12.66
N ARG A 127 -10.10 -4.53 11.33
CA ARG A 127 -10.81 -5.49 10.44
C ARG A 127 -10.33 -6.92 10.61
N ALA A 128 -9.07 -7.12 10.98
CA ALA A 128 -8.50 -8.43 11.28
C ALA A 128 -8.83 -8.94 12.69
N GLY A 129 -9.51 -8.14 13.52
CA GLY A 129 -9.86 -8.49 14.91
C GLY A 129 -8.67 -8.53 15.87
N MET A 130 -7.54 -7.90 15.51
CA MET A 130 -6.34 -7.87 16.35
C MET A 130 -6.44 -6.85 17.49
N VAL A 131 -7.15 -5.74 17.25
CA VAL A 131 -7.41 -4.67 18.22
C VAL A 131 -8.81 -4.11 18.02
N ALA A 132 -9.39 -3.48 19.04
CA ALA A 132 -10.70 -2.83 18.95
C ALA A 132 -10.62 -1.43 18.32
N ASP A 133 -9.52 -0.70 18.54
CA ASP A 133 -9.30 0.65 18.04
C ASP A 133 -7.95 0.75 17.31
N ALA A 134 -7.90 1.51 16.20
CA ALA A 134 -6.68 1.68 15.40
C ALA A 134 -5.52 2.29 16.20
N ARG A 135 -5.81 3.06 17.26
CA ARG A 135 -4.83 3.66 18.18
C ARG A 135 -4.05 2.61 18.97
N ASP A 136 -4.64 1.43 19.18
CA ASP A 136 -4.04 0.36 19.96
C ASP A 136 -3.04 -0.48 19.14
N PHE A 137 -2.94 -0.25 17.82
CA PHE A 137 -1.99 -0.96 16.97
C PHE A 137 -0.73 -0.11 16.70
N PRO A 138 0.43 -0.43 17.30
CA PRO A 138 1.63 0.40 17.19
C PRO A 138 2.30 0.34 15.82
N TRP A 139 2.03 -0.68 15.01
CA TRP A 139 2.71 -0.94 13.74
C TRP A 139 1.95 -0.40 12.52
N SER A 140 1.36 0.78 12.65
CA SER A 140 0.64 1.49 11.59
C SER A 140 1.02 2.97 11.51
N SER A 141 0.60 3.64 10.46
CA SER A 141 0.69 5.10 10.34
C SER A 141 -0.28 5.86 11.25
N HIS A 142 -1.32 5.20 11.77
CA HIS A 142 -2.38 5.86 12.54
C HIS A 142 -1.85 6.73 13.68
N GLY A 143 -0.94 6.21 14.50
CA GLY A 143 -0.42 6.96 15.63
C GLY A 143 0.36 8.21 15.23
N HIS A 144 0.90 8.28 14.01
CA HIS A 144 1.50 9.52 13.50
C HIS A 144 0.45 10.57 13.19
N TYR A 145 -0.56 10.18 12.43
CA TYR A 145 -1.60 11.11 11.99
C TYR A 145 -2.61 11.48 13.09
N ALA A 146 -2.67 10.70 14.17
CA ALA A 146 -3.41 11.00 15.38
C ALA A 146 -2.62 11.83 16.42
N GLY A 147 -1.40 12.29 16.10
CA GLY A 147 -0.58 13.10 17.00
C GLY A 147 0.04 12.34 18.18
N LEU A 148 -0.02 11.00 18.19
CA LEU A 148 0.47 10.16 19.29
C LEU A 148 1.99 9.92 19.22
N ARG A 149 2.58 10.01 18.02
CA ARG A 149 4.01 9.84 17.79
C ARG A 149 4.47 10.55 16.52
N HIS A 150 5.76 10.79 16.40
CA HIS A 150 6.35 11.25 15.14
C HIS A 150 7.09 10.08 14.45
N ASP A 151 6.73 9.77 13.20
CA ASP A 151 7.41 8.76 12.39
C ASP A 151 8.17 9.41 11.24
N LYS A 152 9.48 9.18 11.18
CA LYS A 152 10.37 9.78 10.16
C LYS A 152 10.21 9.12 8.79
N LEU A 153 9.63 7.93 8.71
CA LEU A 153 9.32 7.29 7.43
C LEU A 153 8.21 8.04 6.68
N LEU A 154 7.28 8.65 7.42
CA LEU A 154 6.07 9.22 6.84
C LEU A 154 6.32 10.61 6.25
N THR A 155 5.81 10.80 5.05
CA THR A 155 5.73 12.08 4.35
C THR A 155 4.24 12.42 4.19
N PRO A 156 3.66 13.32 5.00
CA PRO A 156 2.25 13.67 4.86
C PRO A 156 1.95 14.29 3.49
N HIS A 157 0.91 13.80 2.83
CA HIS A 157 0.48 14.26 1.51
C HIS A 157 -0.27 15.61 1.61
N PRO A 158 -0.25 16.50 0.58
CA PRO A 158 -1.09 17.71 0.48
C PRO A 158 -2.51 17.59 1.03
N LEU A 159 -3.28 16.60 0.58
CA LEU A 159 -4.65 16.34 1.07
C LEU A 159 -4.77 16.07 2.58
N TYR A 160 -3.73 15.58 3.27
CA TYR A 160 -3.74 15.51 4.73
C TYR A 160 -3.61 16.91 5.35
N TRP A 161 -2.78 17.78 4.77
CA TRP A 161 -2.62 19.16 5.24
C TRP A 161 -3.91 19.97 5.11
N GLU A 162 -4.75 19.63 4.13
CA GLU A 162 -6.06 20.25 3.91
C GLU A 162 -7.12 19.86 4.95
N LEU A 163 -6.90 18.83 5.77
CA LEU A 163 -7.85 18.42 6.82
C LEU A 163 -8.04 19.46 7.92
N GLY A 164 -7.14 20.45 8.03
CA GLY A 164 -7.21 21.45 9.09
C GLY A 164 -6.05 22.44 9.08
N ASN A 165 -6.34 23.65 9.57
CA ASN A 165 -5.39 24.76 9.56
C ASN A 165 -4.35 24.69 10.70
N THR A 166 -4.57 23.84 11.71
CA THR A 166 -3.62 23.61 12.81
C THR A 166 -3.28 22.11 12.91
N PRO A 167 -2.13 21.74 13.52
CA PRO A 167 -1.80 20.33 13.78
C PRO A 167 -2.93 19.58 14.49
N PHE A 168 -3.45 20.14 15.59
CA PHE A 168 -4.53 19.53 16.37
C PHE A 168 -5.83 19.35 15.56
N ALA A 169 -6.19 20.33 14.71
CA ALA A 169 -7.39 20.22 13.88
C ALA A 169 -7.24 19.10 12.83
N ARG A 170 -6.05 18.97 12.22
CA ARG A 170 -5.76 17.87 11.26
C ARG A 170 -5.78 16.52 11.92
N GLU A 171 -5.13 16.40 13.08
CA GLU A 171 -5.09 15.15 13.85
C GLU A 171 -6.49 14.72 14.25
N ALA A 172 -7.31 15.63 14.78
CA ALA A 172 -8.70 15.36 15.13
C ALA A 172 -9.54 14.95 13.91
N ALA A 173 -9.43 15.69 12.80
CA ALA A 173 -10.14 15.36 11.56
C ALA A 173 -9.74 14.00 10.99
N TYR A 174 -8.45 13.65 11.06
CA TYR A 174 -7.96 12.35 10.64
C TYR A 174 -8.48 11.20 11.52
N VAL A 175 -8.44 11.39 12.85
CA VAL A 175 -8.98 10.40 13.80
C VAL A 175 -10.47 10.15 13.54
N GLU A 176 -11.26 11.21 13.32
CA GLU A 176 -12.68 11.07 13.00
C GLU A 176 -12.90 10.42 11.63
N LEU A 177 -12.09 10.71 10.63
CA LEU A 177 -12.12 10.03 9.32
C LEU A 177 -11.85 8.52 9.47
N VAL A 178 -10.87 8.13 10.28
CA VAL A 178 -10.60 6.71 10.56
C VAL A 178 -11.75 6.07 11.35
N ARG A 179 -12.29 6.76 12.36
CA ARG A 179 -13.42 6.28 13.16
C ARG A 179 -14.70 6.11 12.36
N ALA A 180 -14.97 7.02 11.41
CA ALA A 180 -16.12 6.93 10.50
C ALA A 180 -16.05 5.67 9.61
N GLY A 181 -14.86 5.08 9.47
CA GLY A 181 -14.64 3.88 8.70
C GLY A 181 -14.57 4.14 7.19
N VAL A 182 -14.38 3.07 6.44
CA VAL A 182 -14.36 3.09 4.98
C VAL A 182 -15.58 2.34 4.48
N ARG A 183 -16.31 2.91 3.51
CA ARG A 183 -17.47 2.24 2.91
C ARG A 183 -17.05 0.89 2.32
N MET A 184 -17.87 -0.15 2.48
CA MET A 184 -17.55 -1.50 1.97
C MET A 184 -17.18 -1.49 0.49
N ALA A 185 -17.92 -0.75 -0.34
CA ALA A 185 -17.62 -0.62 -1.77
C ALA A 185 -16.22 -0.07 -2.06
N ASP A 186 -15.72 0.89 -1.26
CA ASP A 186 -14.37 1.43 -1.43
C ASP A 186 -13.31 0.44 -0.91
N GLN A 187 -13.60 -0.29 0.17
CA GLN A 187 -12.71 -1.36 0.66
C GLN A 187 -12.53 -2.45 -0.39
N ASP A 188 -13.62 -2.88 -1.02
CA ASP A 188 -13.62 -3.90 -2.07
C ASP A 188 -12.88 -3.40 -3.30
N ALA A 189 -13.14 -2.16 -3.73
CA ALA A 189 -12.45 -1.55 -4.86
C ALA A 189 -10.94 -1.48 -4.65
N LEU A 190 -10.47 -0.99 -3.50
CA LEU A 190 -9.04 -0.90 -3.17
C LEU A 190 -8.39 -2.30 -3.08
N THR A 191 -9.08 -3.25 -2.46
CA THR A 191 -8.57 -4.63 -2.29
C THR A 191 -8.45 -5.33 -3.64
N GLU A 192 -9.52 -5.31 -4.45
CA GLU A 192 -9.54 -5.97 -5.76
C GLU A 192 -8.52 -5.35 -6.72
N ALA A 193 -8.51 -4.01 -6.81
CA ALA A 193 -7.58 -3.28 -7.66
C ALA A 193 -6.13 -3.61 -7.32
N THR A 194 -5.77 -3.63 -6.03
CA THR A 194 -4.40 -3.94 -5.61
C THR A 194 -4.01 -5.38 -5.89
N LEU A 195 -4.84 -6.35 -5.52
CA LEU A 195 -4.53 -7.78 -5.70
C LEU A 195 -4.36 -8.14 -7.19
N ARG A 196 -5.19 -7.53 -8.06
CA ARG A 196 -5.15 -7.75 -9.51
C ARG A 196 -4.20 -6.81 -10.25
N GLY A 197 -3.76 -5.73 -9.61
CA GLY A 197 -2.85 -4.72 -10.15
C GLY A 197 -3.49 -3.79 -11.19
N TRP A 198 -4.79 -3.52 -11.08
CA TRP A 198 -5.55 -2.54 -11.87
C TRP A 198 -5.55 -1.20 -11.16
N ALA A 199 -5.76 -0.09 -11.88
CA ALA A 199 -5.93 1.22 -11.25
C ALA A 199 -7.31 1.35 -10.59
N ALA A 200 -7.41 2.17 -9.54
CA ALA A 200 -8.65 2.49 -8.83
C ALA A 200 -8.99 3.98 -8.99
N GLY A 201 -10.12 4.27 -9.62
CA GLY A 201 -10.60 5.62 -9.92
C GLY A 201 -11.97 5.58 -10.60
N ASP A 202 -12.55 6.74 -10.89
CA ASP A 202 -13.69 6.85 -11.79
C ASP A 202 -13.32 6.60 -13.27
N ASP A 203 -14.33 6.46 -14.11
CA ASP A 203 -14.15 6.14 -15.53
C ASP A 203 -13.36 7.23 -16.28
N ASP A 204 -13.51 8.50 -15.91
CA ASP A 204 -12.80 9.63 -16.52
C ASP A 204 -11.30 9.59 -16.19
N PHE A 205 -10.97 9.34 -14.92
CA PHE A 205 -9.61 9.11 -14.47
C PHE A 205 -8.99 7.91 -15.19
N LEU A 206 -9.69 6.78 -15.24
CA LEU A 206 -9.19 5.56 -15.87
C LEU A 206 -8.99 5.75 -17.38
N GLY A 207 -9.92 6.45 -18.05
CA GLY A 207 -9.82 6.78 -19.46
C GLY A 207 -8.64 7.69 -19.77
N THR A 208 -8.39 8.69 -18.93
CA THR A 208 -7.24 9.60 -19.03
C THR A 208 -5.93 8.87 -18.79
N LEU A 209 -5.87 8.07 -17.72
CA LEU A 209 -4.71 7.26 -17.37
C LEU A 209 -4.31 6.33 -18.51
N GLN A 210 -5.29 5.63 -19.11
CA GLN A 210 -5.06 4.71 -20.22
C GLN A 210 -4.41 5.38 -21.43
N LYS A 211 -4.71 6.65 -21.73
CA LYS A 211 -4.10 7.40 -22.84
C LYS A 211 -2.61 7.68 -22.60
N SER A 212 -2.21 7.78 -21.33
CA SER A 212 -0.83 8.06 -20.92
C SER A 212 0.01 6.81 -20.64
N THR A 213 -0.59 5.61 -20.75
CA THR A 213 0.06 4.36 -20.35
C THR A 213 -0.14 3.27 -21.40
N GLU A 214 0.96 2.65 -21.85
CA GLU A 214 0.89 1.48 -22.75
C GLU A 214 0.26 0.25 -22.07
N ARG A 215 0.48 0.11 -20.75
CA ARG A 215 -0.13 -0.95 -19.96
C ARG A 215 -1.62 -0.68 -19.79
N ARG A 216 -2.43 -1.73 -19.97
CA ARG A 216 -3.86 -1.69 -19.66
C ARG A 216 -4.10 -1.40 -18.18
N VAL A 217 -4.98 -0.43 -17.90
CA VAL A 217 -5.25 0.05 -16.53
C VAL A 217 -6.45 -0.65 -15.88
N VAL A 218 -7.35 -1.22 -16.69
CA VAL A 218 -8.54 -1.98 -16.26
C VAL A 218 -8.55 -3.41 -16.81
N LYS A 219 -9.34 -4.30 -16.19
CA LYS A 219 -9.57 -5.65 -16.71
C LYS A 219 -10.32 -5.58 -18.05
N ALA A 220 -9.94 -6.37 -19.04
CA ALA A 220 -10.78 -6.54 -20.23
C ALA A 220 -12.05 -7.32 -19.87
N LYS A 221 -13.19 -6.94 -20.46
CA LYS A 221 -14.38 -7.79 -20.49
C LYS A 221 -14.00 -9.07 -21.24
N ALA A 222 -14.27 -10.24 -20.65
CA ALA A 222 -14.03 -11.50 -21.32
C ALA A 222 -14.88 -11.56 -22.59
N GLY A 223 -14.27 -11.81 -23.75
CA GLY A 223 -15.00 -12.00 -24.99
C GLY A 223 -15.86 -13.27 -24.93
N ARG A 224 -17.08 -13.22 -25.46
CA ARG A 224 -17.90 -14.41 -25.68
C ARG A 224 -17.12 -15.36 -26.62
N PRO A 225 -17.00 -16.67 -26.32
CA PRO A 225 -16.39 -17.60 -27.25
C PRO A 225 -17.12 -17.51 -28.60
N PRO A 226 -16.40 -17.51 -29.74
CA PRO A 226 -17.06 -17.59 -31.03
C PRO A 226 -17.93 -18.85 -31.04
N SER A 227 -19.22 -18.68 -31.29
CA SER A 227 -20.13 -19.80 -31.52
C SER A 227 -19.62 -20.53 -32.75
N GLY A 228 -18.95 -21.66 -32.53
CA GLY A 228 -18.54 -22.55 -33.60
C GLY A 228 -19.79 -22.94 -34.38
N THR A 229 -19.87 -22.50 -35.64
CA THR A 229 -20.75 -23.10 -36.63
C THR A 229 -20.28 -24.54 -36.83
N VAL A 230 -21.06 -25.47 -36.28
CA VAL A 230 -20.99 -26.88 -36.67
C VAL A 230 -21.58 -26.94 -38.07
N SER A 231 -20.73 -27.17 -39.07
CA SER A 231 -21.14 -27.58 -40.43
C SER A 231 -21.15 -29.10 -40.50
#